data_AF-A0A381N5K0-F1
#
_entry.id   AF-A0A381N5K0-F1
#
_cell.length_a   1.000
_cell.length_b   1.000
_cell.length_c   1.000
_cell.angle_alpha   90.00
_cell.angle_beta   90.00
_cell.angle_gamma   90.00
#
_symmetry.space_group_name_H-M   'P 1'
#
loop_
_entity.id
_entity.type
_entity.pdbx_description
1 polymer ?
#
loop_
_entity_poly.entity_id
_entity_poly.type
_entity_poly.pdbx_seq_one_letter_code
_entity_poly.pdbx_strand_id
1 'polypeptide(L)'
;MDDVEALYWLGTSWGLAISNGLDHPELVADLPAVKALLGRAIELDEDYNRGAIHSALIPLEALPEEMGGSPSRARQHFERAVELSDGLDASVYVTFAAVARGADDREEFERLLKDALAVDPDEDKSYRLLNLISQKLARDLLDHLDDLFFE
;
A
#
# COMPACT_ATOMS: atom_id res chain seq x y z
N MET A 1 -15.47 10.17 -14.67
CA MET A 1 -14.02 10.33 -14.40
C MET A 1 -13.82 11.13 -13.13
N ASP A 2 -14.47 12.29 -12.97
CA ASP A 2 -14.29 13.18 -11.80
C ASP A 2 -14.61 12.56 -10.42
N ASP A 3 -15.54 11.61 -10.33
CA ASP A 3 -15.92 11.02 -9.03
C ASP A 3 -14.86 10.06 -8.47
N VAL A 4 -14.14 9.31 -9.31
CA VAL A 4 -13.16 8.30 -8.86
C VAL A 4 -11.95 8.97 -8.24
N GLU A 5 -11.41 9.98 -8.91
CA GLU A 5 -10.25 10.74 -8.41
C GLU A 5 -10.56 11.41 -7.06
N ALA A 6 -11.75 12.01 -6.92
CA ALA A 6 -12.19 12.62 -5.67
C ALA A 6 -12.34 11.59 -4.53
N LEU A 7 -12.97 10.43 -4.81
CA LEU A 7 -13.10 9.34 -3.85
C LEU A 7 -11.74 8.77 -3.44
N TYR A 8 -10.83 8.59 -4.41
CA TYR A 8 -9.47 8.12 -4.16
C TYR A 8 -8.70 9.07 -3.27
N TRP A 9 -8.57 10.35 -3.64
CA TRP A 9 -7.77 11.30 -2.87
C TRP A 9 -8.35 11.59 -1.50
N LEU A 10 -9.69 11.66 -1.37
CA LEU A 10 -10.33 11.81 -0.07
C LEU A 10 -10.11 10.57 0.80
N GLY A 11 -10.35 9.38 0.25
CA GLY A 11 -10.20 8.11 0.97
C GLY A 11 -8.76 7.88 1.43
N THR A 12 -7.78 8.04 0.55
CA THR A 12 -6.36 7.82 0.88
C THR A 12 -5.83 8.84 1.87
N SER A 13 -6.14 10.13 1.69
CA SER A 13 -5.68 11.18 2.61
C SER A 13 -6.28 11.02 4.00
N TRP A 14 -7.57 10.66 4.09
CA TRP A 14 -8.23 10.41 5.36
C TRP A 14 -7.69 9.12 6.01
N GLY A 15 -7.51 8.05 5.24
CA GLY A 15 -6.87 6.83 5.72
C GLY A 15 -5.46 7.07 6.29
N LEU A 16 -4.68 7.92 5.62
CA LEU A 16 -3.35 8.31 6.12
C LEU A 16 -3.45 9.13 7.41
N ALA A 17 -4.43 10.02 7.55
CA ALA A 17 -4.67 10.75 8.79
C ALA A 17 -5.00 9.79 9.95
N ILE A 18 -5.83 8.78 9.72
CA ILE A 18 -6.14 7.73 10.70
C ILE A 18 -4.87 6.96 11.07
N SER A 19 -4.07 6.54 10.08
CA SER A 19 -2.83 5.80 10.32
C SER A 19 -1.81 6.58 11.15
N ASN A 20 -1.81 7.91 11.09
CA ASN A 20 -0.93 8.76 11.89
C ASN A 20 -1.55 9.17 13.25
N GLY A 21 -2.80 8.80 13.51
CA GLY A 21 -3.56 9.18 14.71
C GLY A 21 -4.30 8.00 15.32
N LEU A 22 -3.68 6.81 15.37
CA LEU A 22 -4.28 5.61 15.95
C LEU A 22 -4.58 5.75 17.45
N ASP A 23 -3.94 6.71 18.12
CA ASP A 23 -4.18 7.11 19.51
C ASP A 23 -5.38 8.07 19.69
N HIS A 24 -6.04 8.46 18.59
CA HIS A 24 -7.23 9.30 18.55
C HIS A 24 -8.48 8.48 18.16
N PRO A 25 -9.29 8.01 19.14
CA PRO A 25 -10.45 7.16 18.88
C PRO A 25 -11.47 7.78 17.92
N GLU A 26 -11.61 9.10 17.93
CA GLU A 26 -12.48 9.85 17.02
C GLU A 26 -12.06 9.72 15.55
N LEU A 27 -10.76 9.62 15.26
CA LEU A 27 -10.27 9.39 13.89
C LEU A 27 -10.47 7.92 13.50
N VAL A 28 -10.18 7.00 14.41
CA VAL A 28 -10.34 5.55 14.15
C VAL A 28 -11.81 5.20 13.88
N ALA A 29 -12.76 5.90 14.51
CA ALA A 29 -14.19 5.71 14.28
C ALA A 29 -14.61 5.98 12.82
N ASP A 30 -13.83 6.75 12.06
CA ASP A 30 -14.11 7.08 10.66
C ASP A 30 -13.58 6.04 9.66
N LEU A 31 -12.88 5.00 10.12
CA LEU A 31 -12.34 3.94 9.26
C LEU A 31 -13.39 3.33 8.30
N PRO A 32 -14.66 3.05 8.70
CA PRO A 32 -15.67 2.57 7.78
C PRO A 32 -15.99 3.53 6.63
N ALA A 33 -15.89 4.85 6.86
CA ALA A 33 -16.10 5.84 5.81
C ALA A 33 -14.98 5.78 4.76
N VAL A 34 -13.73 5.67 5.21
CA VAL A 34 -12.58 5.48 4.32
C VAL A 34 -12.73 4.22 3.46
N LYS A 35 -13.10 3.10 4.08
CA LYS A 35 -13.36 1.84 3.36
C LYS A 35 -14.50 1.98 2.35
N ALA A 36 -15.57 2.70 2.69
CA ALA A 36 -16.69 2.92 1.77
C ALA A 36 -16.28 3.79 0.57
N LEU A 37 -15.46 4.83 0.77
CA LEU A 37 -14.96 5.69 -0.31
C LEU A 37 -14.10 4.92 -1.30
N LEU A 38 -13.09 4.18 -0.80
CA LEU A 38 -12.20 3.40 -1.65
C LEU A 38 -12.88 2.17 -2.26
N GLY A 39 -13.79 1.55 -1.52
CA GLY A 39 -14.67 0.48 -2.03
C GLY A 39 -15.57 0.96 -3.16
N ARG A 40 -16.09 2.19 -3.10
CA ARG A 40 -16.84 2.75 -4.22
C ARG A 40 -15.95 3.13 -5.39
N ALA A 41 -14.75 3.65 -5.12
CA ALA A 41 -13.80 4.03 -6.17
C ALA A 41 -13.40 2.80 -7.02
N ILE A 42 -13.06 1.67 -6.39
CA ILE A 42 -12.65 0.45 -7.09
C ILE A 42 -13.79 -0.19 -7.91
N GLU A 43 -15.05 -0.08 -7.45
CA GLU A 43 -16.22 -0.52 -8.23
C GLU A 43 -16.45 0.35 -9.47
N LEU A 44 -16.10 1.63 -9.41
CA LEU A 44 -16.30 2.57 -10.50
C LEU A 44 -15.22 2.45 -11.58
N ASP A 45 -13.98 2.24 -11.16
CA ASP A 45 -12.82 2.18 -12.04
C ASP A 45 -11.67 1.43 -11.33
N GLU A 46 -11.62 0.12 -11.57
CA GLU A 46 -10.67 -0.79 -10.91
C GLU A 46 -9.21 -0.47 -11.30
N ASP A 47 -8.97 -0.12 -12.57
CA ASP A 47 -7.63 0.13 -13.11
C ASP A 47 -7.16 1.58 -12.94
N TYR A 48 -7.95 2.41 -12.24
CA TYR A 48 -7.67 3.81 -12.00
C TYR A 48 -6.20 4.04 -11.59
N ASN A 49 -5.53 4.88 -12.39
CA ASN A 49 -4.13 5.22 -12.23
C ASN A 49 -3.23 3.98 -12.06
N ARG A 50 -3.48 2.94 -12.87
CA ARG A 50 -2.72 1.68 -12.90
C ARG A 50 -2.72 0.95 -11.56
N GLY A 51 -3.91 0.85 -10.95
CA GLY A 51 -4.12 0.10 -9.70
C GLY A 51 -3.82 0.88 -8.42
N ALA A 52 -3.82 2.21 -8.46
CA ALA A 52 -3.55 3.03 -7.28
C ALA A 52 -4.56 2.78 -6.13
N ILE A 53 -5.82 2.47 -6.45
CA ILE A 53 -6.84 2.15 -5.44
C ILE A 53 -6.53 0.81 -4.75
N HIS A 54 -6.05 -0.18 -5.50
CA HIS A 54 -5.57 -1.44 -4.94
C HIS A 54 -4.43 -1.20 -3.95
N SER A 55 -3.42 -0.39 -4.33
CA SER A 55 -2.32 -0.04 -3.43
C SER A 55 -2.80 0.63 -2.14
N ALA A 56 -3.83 1.48 -2.21
CA ALA A 56 -4.41 2.15 -1.05
C ALA A 56 -5.21 1.21 -0.13
N LEU A 57 -5.82 0.17 -0.69
CA LEU A 57 -6.59 -0.82 0.07
C LEU A 57 -5.69 -1.81 0.83
N ILE A 58 -4.45 -2.05 0.38
CA ILE A 58 -3.49 -2.94 1.05
C ILE A 58 -3.40 -2.69 2.57
N PRO A 59 -3.04 -1.49 3.07
CA PRO A 59 -2.93 -1.26 4.51
C PRO A 59 -4.27 -1.35 5.26
N LEU A 60 -5.39 -1.06 4.59
CA LEU A 60 -6.73 -1.14 5.21
C LEU A 60 -7.21 -2.58 5.37
N GLU A 61 -6.84 -3.45 4.43
CA GLU A 61 -7.09 -4.89 4.51
C GLU A 61 -6.05 -5.60 5.40
N ALA A 62 -4.89 -5.00 5.65
CA ALA A 62 -3.91 -5.54 6.57
C ALA A 62 -4.25 -5.31 8.06
N LEU A 63 -5.29 -4.53 8.36
CA LEU A 63 -5.77 -4.33 9.73
C LEU A 63 -6.25 -5.64 10.38
N PRO A 64 -6.34 -5.70 11.72
CA PRO A 64 -6.93 -6.83 12.42
C PRO A 64 -8.37 -7.14 11.94
N GLU A 65 -8.78 -8.40 12.03
CA GLU A 65 -10.12 -8.83 11.61
C GLU A 65 -11.23 -8.11 12.38
N GLU A 66 -10.98 -7.77 13.65
CA GLU A 66 -11.90 -7.01 14.51
C GLU A 66 -12.14 -5.58 13.98
N MET A 67 -11.19 -5.05 13.21
CA MET A 67 -11.30 -3.76 12.50
C MET A 67 -11.73 -3.94 11.03
N GLY A 68 -12.16 -5.16 10.67
CA GLY A 68 -12.66 -5.53 9.36
C GLY A 68 -11.58 -5.69 8.30
N GLY A 69 -10.32 -5.94 8.68
CA GLY A 69 -9.28 -6.32 7.73
C GLY A 69 -9.34 -7.80 7.34
N SER A 70 -8.54 -8.17 6.36
CA SER A 70 -8.33 -9.53 5.87
C SER A 70 -6.97 -9.62 5.17
N PRO A 71 -5.96 -10.27 5.77
CA PRO A 71 -4.64 -10.42 5.16
C PRO A 71 -4.65 -11.04 3.76
N SER A 72 -5.61 -11.94 3.49
CA SER A 72 -5.80 -12.52 2.16
C SER A 72 -6.34 -11.52 1.14
N ARG A 73 -7.20 -10.57 1.53
CA ARG A 73 -7.62 -9.47 0.63
C ARG A 73 -6.50 -8.46 0.42
N ALA A 74 -5.68 -8.18 1.44
CA ALA A 74 -4.49 -7.35 1.28
C ALA A 74 -3.54 -7.94 0.21
N ARG A 75 -3.32 -9.26 0.25
CA ARG A 75 -2.55 -9.98 -0.78
C ARG A 75 -3.15 -9.83 -2.17
N GLN A 76 -4.46 -10.04 -2.31
CA GLN A 76 -5.15 -9.92 -3.60
C GLN A 76 -5.00 -8.51 -4.19
N HIS A 77 -5.13 -7.48 -3.36
CA HIS A 77 -4.92 -6.11 -3.81
C HIS A 77 -3.46 -5.82 -4.19
N PHE A 78 -2.49 -6.37 -3.46
CA PHE A 78 -1.08 -6.29 -3.85
C PHE A 78 -0.82 -6.93 -5.21
N GLU A 79 -1.25 -8.18 -5.41
CA GLU A 79 -1.06 -8.90 -6.66
C GLU A 79 -1.71 -8.16 -7.83
N ARG A 80 -2.92 -7.62 -7.62
CA ARG A 80 -3.63 -6.86 -8.64
C ARG A 80 -2.98 -5.51 -8.94
N ALA A 81 -2.44 -4.81 -7.95
CA ALA A 81 -1.70 -3.57 -8.16
C ALA A 81 -0.38 -3.81 -8.94
N VAL A 82 0.31 -4.92 -8.67
CA VAL A 82 1.48 -5.35 -9.45
C VAL A 82 1.09 -5.64 -10.90
N GLU A 83 -0.01 -6.36 -11.12
CA GLU A 83 -0.51 -6.67 -12.47
C GLU A 83 -0.88 -5.39 -13.24
N LEU A 84 -1.65 -4.48 -12.64
CA LEU A 84 -2.14 -3.25 -13.29
C LEU A 84 -1.03 -2.21 -13.55
N SER A 85 0.08 -2.30 -12.83
CA SER A 85 1.27 -1.47 -13.05
C SER A 85 2.32 -2.14 -13.93
N ASP A 86 2.04 -3.34 -14.48
CA ASP A 86 3.01 -4.18 -15.20
C ASP A 86 4.29 -4.48 -14.39
N GLY A 87 4.20 -4.46 -13.05
CA GLY A 87 5.33 -4.59 -12.14
C GLY A 87 6.27 -3.38 -12.12
N LEU A 88 5.87 -2.24 -12.72
CA LEU A 88 6.69 -1.05 -12.84
C LEU A 88 6.54 -0.06 -11.67
N ASP A 89 5.60 -0.29 -10.76
CA ASP A 89 5.44 0.53 -9.55
C ASP A 89 6.18 -0.10 -8.35
N ALA A 90 7.38 0.41 -8.06
CA ALA A 90 8.17 -0.04 -6.92
C ALA A 90 7.51 0.24 -5.57
N SER A 91 6.59 1.23 -5.49
CA SER A 91 5.95 1.61 -4.23
C SER A 91 5.03 0.52 -3.69
N VAL A 92 4.35 -0.21 -4.57
CA VAL A 92 3.40 -1.28 -4.21
C VAL A 92 4.09 -2.39 -3.42
N TYR A 93 5.31 -2.77 -3.81
CA TYR A 93 6.13 -3.74 -3.09
C TYR A 93 6.51 -3.24 -1.69
N VAL A 94 6.90 -1.97 -1.57
CA VAL A 94 7.23 -1.35 -0.27
C VAL A 94 5.98 -1.24 0.62
N THR A 95 4.83 -0.90 0.06
CA THR A 95 3.54 -0.89 0.78
C THR A 95 3.22 -2.27 1.33
N PHE A 96 3.37 -3.33 0.53
CA PHE A 96 3.08 -4.68 0.99
C PHE A 96 4.14 -5.23 1.95
N ALA A 97 5.39 -4.76 1.87
CA ALA A 97 6.41 -5.08 2.87
C ALA A 97 5.98 -4.63 4.28
N ALA A 98 5.26 -3.51 4.43
CA ALA A 98 4.72 -3.12 5.73
C ALA A 98 3.74 -4.17 6.32
N VAL A 99 3.00 -4.88 5.46
CA VAL A 99 2.11 -5.99 5.86
C VAL A 99 2.93 -7.19 6.32
N ALA A 100 3.95 -7.58 5.54
CA ALA A 100 4.87 -8.66 5.91
C ALA A 100 5.56 -8.38 7.26
N ARG A 101 5.98 -7.14 7.48
CA ARG A 101 6.53 -6.69 8.77
C ARG A 101 5.50 -6.82 9.90
N GLY A 102 4.26 -6.41 9.70
CA GLY A 102 3.20 -6.55 10.71
C GLY A 102 2.88 -8.00 11.05
N ALA A 103 3.15 -8.92 10.12
CA ALA A 103 3.02 -10.37 10.30
C ALA A 103 4.29 -11.05 10.84
N ASP A 104 5.35 -10.29 11.14
CA ASP A 104 6.66 -10.79 11.55
C ASP A 104 7.30 -11.75 10.51
N ASP A 105 6.97 -11.58 9.22
CA ASP A 105 7.51 -12.37 8.12
C ASP A 105 8.76 -11.70 7.52
N ARG A 106 9.90 -11.98 8.15
CA ARG A 106 11.21 -11.43 7.75
C ARG A 106 11.60 -11.80 6.32
N GLU A 107 11.37 -13.05 5.92
CA GLU A 107 11.77 -13.55 4.60
C GLU A 107 10.99 -12.84 3.50
N GLU A 108 9.67 -12.73 3.66
CA GLU A 108 8.83 -12.03 2.71
C GLU A 108 9.13 -10.52 2.68
N PHE A 109 9.34 -9.90 3.84
CA PHE A 109 9.73 -8.50 3.94
C PHE A 109 10.98 -8.20 3.11
N GLU A 110 12.04 -8.99 3.31
CA GLU A 110 13.30 -8.82 2.58
C GLU A 110 13.12 -9.02 1.08
N ARG A 111 12.36 -10.05 0.68
CA ARG A 111 12.06 -10.35 -0.73
C ARG A 111 11.35 -9.18 -1.40
N LEU A 112 10.30 -8.64 -0.80
CA LEU A 112 9.52 -7.54 -1.37
C LEU A 112 10.36 -6.27 -1.54
N LEU A 113 11.23 -5.94 -0.58
CA LEU A 113 12.12 -4.79 -0.72
C LEU A 113 13.14 -4.99 -1.84
N LYS A 114 13.67 -6.21 -2.02
CA LYS A 114 14.53 -6.53 -3.16
C LYS A 114 13.79 -6.45 -4.49
N ASP A 115 12.54 -6.90 -4.54
CA ASP A 115 11.68 -6.77 -5.73
C ASP A 115 11.47 -5.28 -6.07
N ALA A 116 11.22 -4.42 -5.08
CA ALA A 116 11.12 -2.97 -5.29
C ALA A 116 12.42 -2.36 -5.87
N LEU A 117 13.59 -2.85 -5.45
CA LEU A 117 14.89 -2.42 -5.95
C LEU A 117 15.21 -2.93 -7.36
N ALA A 118 14.56 -4.00 -7.80
CA ALA A 118 14.76 -4.61 -9.11
C ALA A 118 14.00 -3.88 -10.23
N VAL A 119 12.97 -3.10 -9.89
CA VAL A 119 12.21 -2.29 -10.85
C VAL A 119 13.13 -1.27 -11.55
N ASP A 120 13.15 -1.25 -12.88
CA ASP A 120 13.92 -0.25 -13.64
C ASP A 120 13.18 1.11 -13.62
N PRO A 121 13.68 2.14 -12.91
CA PRO A 121 13.01 3.44 -12.86
C PRO A 121 13.04 4.19 -14.20
N ASP A 122 13.83 3.71 -15.17
CA ASP A 122 13.96 4.34 -16.47
C ASP A 122 13.07 3.71 -17.56
N GLU A 123 12.43 2.57 -17.29
CA GLU A 123 11.51 1.87 -18.18
C GLU A 123 10.23 2.69 -18.46
N ASP A 124 9.61 3.24 -17.41
CA ASP A 124 8.53 4.21 -17.53
C ASP A 124 8.81 5.49 -16.73
N LYS A 125 8.99 6.60 -17.45
CA LYS A 125 9.31 7.91 -16.85
C LYS A 125 8.20 8.48 -15.98
N SER A 126 6.96 8.03 -16.14
CA SER A 126 5.83 8.46 -15.31
C SER A 126 5.94 7.92 -13.88
N TYR A 127 6.55 6.74 -13.67
CA TYR A 127 6.84 6.18 -12.35
C TYR A 127 8.20 6.61 -11.79
N ARG A 128 9.12 7.10 -12.62
CA ARG A 128 10.52 7.33 -12.24
C ARG A 128 10.71 8.04 -10.89
N LEU A 129 9.98 9.13 -10.64
CA LEU A 129 10.10 9.85 -9.36
C LEU A 129 9.64 8.97 -8.18
N LEU A 130 8.46 8.36 -8.30
CA LEU A 130 7.89 7.48 -7.29
C LEU A 130 8.83 6.30 -7.03
N ASN A 131 9.32 5.64 -8.08
CA ASN A 131 10.24 4.51 -7.96
C ASN A 131 11.54 4.90 -7.28
N LEU A 132 12.16 6.02 -7.64
CA LEU A 132 13.39 6.47 -6.99
C LEU A 132 13.20 6.73 -5.48
N ILE A 133 12.04 7.28 -5.09
CA ILE A 133 11.70 7.51 -3.67
C ILE A 133 11.49 6.17 -2.95
N SER A 134 10.66 5.28 -3.52
CA SER A 134 10.37 3.95 -2.96
C SER A 134 11.63 3.09 -2.84
N GLN A 135 12.52 3.13 -3.84
CA GLN A 135 13.79 2.42 -3.81
C GLN A 135 14.76 2.99 -2.77
N LYS A 136 14.74 4.31 -2.53
CA LYS A 136 15.51 4.88 -1.42
C LYS A 136 15.00 4.32 -0.09
N LEU A 137 13.68 4.37 0.12
CA LEU A 137 13.07 3.82 1.34
C LEU A 137 13.34 2.31 1.50
N ALA A 138 13.30 1.53 0.41
CA ALA A 138 13.60 0.11 0.45
C ALA A 138 15.05 -0.19 0.85
N ARG A 139 16.03 0.59 0.37
CA ARG A 139 17.43 0.48 0.83
C ARG A 139 17.53 0.81 2.31
N ASP A 140 16.93 1.92 2.74
CA ASP A 140 16.95 2.34 4.14
C ASP A 140 16.34 1.26 5.05
N LEU A 141 15.24 0.60 4.64
CA LEU A 141 14.62 -0.49 5.40
C LEU A 141 15.46 -1.77 5.43
N LEU A 142 16.12 -2.13 4.32
CA LEU A 142 17.04 -3.29 4.27
C LEU A 142 18.28 -3.08 5.15
N ASP A 143 18.81 -1.86 5.17
CA ASP A 143 19.99 -1.51 5.99
C ASP A 143 19.71 -1.63 7.50
N HIS A 144 18.44 -1.54 7.90
CA HIS A 144 18.00 -1.64 9.31
C HIS A 144 17.21 -2.93 9.58
N LEU A 145 17.33 -3.94 8.72
CA LEU A 145 16.48 -5.14 8.80
C LEU A 145 16.57 -5.86 10.16
N ASP A 146 17.77 -5.93 10.75
CA ASP A 146 17.98 -6.54 12.08
C ASP A 146 17.38 -5.70 13.22
N ASP A 147 17.16 -4.40 13.04
CA ASP A 147 16.48 -3.55 14.04
C ASP A 147 14.94 -3.68 13.96
N LEU A 148 14.43 -4.16 12.83
CA LEU A 148 12.98 -4.25 12.54
C LEU A 148 12.37 -5.58 12.97
N PHE A 149 13.18 -6.63 13.09
CA PHE A 149 12.78 -7.99 13.49
C PHE A 149 13.60 -8.44 14.70
N PHE A 150 12.92 -8.86 15.77
CA PHE A 150 13.59 -9.35 16.98
C PHE A 150 13.70 -10.88 16.92
N GLU A 151 14.87 -11.45 17.28
CA GLU A 151 15.05 -12.91 17.46
C GLU A 151 14.33 -13.47 18.70
#